data_AF-A0A7K9EL31-F1
#
_entry.id   AF-A0A7K9EL31-F1
#
_cell.length_a   1.000
_cell.length_b   1.000
_cell.length_c   1.000
_cell.angle_alpha   90.00
_cell.angle_beta   90.00
_cell.angle_gamma   90.00
#
_symmetry.space_group_name_H-M   'P 1'
#
loop_
_entity.id
_entity.type
_entity.pdbx_description
1 polymer ?
#
loop_
_entity_poly.entity_id
_entity_poly.type
_entity_poly.pdbx_seq_one_letter_code
_entity_poly.pdbx_strand_id
1 'polypeptide(L)' 'AEPVVRKELHNMPDGSVFIYCLVGDRAYWKDPNNEFRKNLKLTGVPTLLKYGTPQKLVEEECFKAELVRMLFTED' A
#
# COMPACT_ATOMS: atom_id res chain seq x y z
N ALA A 1 -7.31 5.83 4.17
CA ALA A 1 -6.91 5.24 2.87
C ALA A 1 -7.95 4.28 2.31
N GLU A 2 -8.41 3.26 3.04
CA GLU A 2 -9.21 2.15 2.45
C GLU A 2 -10.39 2.57 1.55
N PRO A 3 -11.28 3.50 1.92
CA PRO A 3 -12.37 3.90 1.02
C PRO A 3 -11.90 4.57 -0.27
N VAL A 4 -10.75 5.27 -0.22
CA VAL A 4 -10.14 5.91 -1.40
C VAL A 4 -9.54 4.82 -2.29
N VAL A 5 -8.72 3.93 -1.72
CA VAL A 5 -8.08 2.82 -2.46
C VAL A 5 -9.12 1.91 -3.11
N ARG A 6 -10.17 1.52 -2.37
CA ARG A 6 -11.23 0.64 -2.89
C ARG A 6 -12.00 1.24 -4.06
N LYS A 7 -12.22 2.56 -4.05
CA LYS A 7 -12.90 3.23 -5.17
C LYS A 7 -12.09 3.16 -6.45
N GLU A 8 -10.76 3.20 -6.35
CA GLU A 8 -9.88 3.20 -7.53
C GLU A 8 -9.51 1.79 -8.04
N LEU A 9 -9.88 0.70 -7.36
CA LEU A 9 -9.51 -0.68 -7.74
C LEU A 9 -9.93 -1.06 -9.17
N HIS A 10 -10.98 -0.43 -9.70
CA HIS A 10 -11.43 -0.65 -11.08
C HIS A 10 -10.45 -0.15 -12.15
N ASN A 11 -9.44 0.64 -11.78
CA ASN A 11 -8.36 1.08 -12.66
C ASN A 11 -7.16 0.11 -12.69
N MET A 12 -7.17 -0.97 -11.88
CA MET A 12 -6.07 -1.93 -11.88
C MET A 12 -5.99 -2.69 -13.22
N PRO A 13 -4.78 -3.03 -13.72
CA PRO A 13 -4.63 -3.81 -14.94
C PRO A 13 -5.29 -5.19 -14.79
N ASP A 14 -5.83 -5.71 -15.89
CA ASP A 14 -6.45 -7.03 -15.91
C ASP A 14 -5.50 -8.12 -15.39
N GLY A 15 -6.04 -9.02 -14.57
CA GLY A 15 -5.27 -10.10 -13.93
C GLY A 15 -4.48 -9.68 -12.68
N SER A 16 -4.51 -8.40 -12.30
CA SER A 16 -3.89 -7.94 -11.05
C SER A 16 -4.63 -8.48 -9.82
N VAL A 17 -3.88 -8.65 -8.71
CA VAL A 17 -4.42 -9.10 -7.42
C VAL A 17 -4.24 -8.00 -6.38
N PHE A 18 -5.33 -7.62 -5.72
CA PHE A 18 -5.29 -6.70 -4.57
C PHE A 18 -5.28 -7.48 -3.26
N ILE A 19 -4.25 -7.25 -2.43
CA ILE A 19 -4.12 -7.89 -1.11
C ILE A 19 -4.36 -6.84 -0.03
N TYR A 20 -5.44 -7.01 0.74
CA TYR A 20 -5.65 -6.23 1.96
C TYR A 20 -4.92 -6.91 3.12
N CYS A 21 -3.82 -6.30 3.57
CA CYS A 21 -2.95 -6.87 4.60
C CYS A 21 -3.06 -6.07 5.90
N LEU A 22 -3.44 -6.74 6.99
CA LEU A 22 -3.40 -6.17 8.33
C LEU A 22 -2.02 -6.41 8.93
N VAL A 23 -1.32 -5.32 9.29
CA VAL A 23 0.03 -5.41 9.85
C VAL A 23 0.08 -5.91 11.29
N GLY A 24 -1.08 -6.10 11.94
CA GLY A 24 -1.19 -6.38 13.37
C GLY A 24 -1.48 -5.12 14.19
N ASP A 25 -1.30 -5.22 15.50
CA ASP A 25 -1.57 -4.13 16.42
C ASP A 25 -0.44 -3.07 16.45
N ARG A 26 -0.66 -2.01 17.24
CA ARG A 26 0.30 -0.91 17.37
C ARG A 26 1.62 -1.34 18.01
N ALA A 27 1.61 -2.33 18.91
CA ALA A 27 2.83 -2.79 19.58
C ALA A 27 3.73 -3.53 18.61
N TYR A 28 3.16 -4.47 17.84
CA TYR A 28 3.86 -5.18 16.79
C TYR A 28 4.38 -4.23 15.70
N TRP A 29 3.55 -3.30 15.21
CA TRP A 29 3.98 -2.35 14.19
C TRP A 29 5.15 -1.46 14.64
N LYS A 30 5.19 -1.09 15.93
CA LYS A 30 6.27 -0.26 16.49
C LYS A 30 7.59 -1.00 16.62
N ASP A 31 7.59 -2.32 16.69
CA ASP A 31 8.84 -3.09 16.76
C ASP A 31 9.63 -2.90 15.45
N PRO A 32 10.84 -2.31 15.47
CA PRO A 32 11.67 -2.17 14.27
C PRO A 32 12.05 -3.53 13.66
N ASN A 33 11.95 -4.62 14.42
CA ASN A 33 12.31 -5.96 14.01
C ASN A 33 11.20 -6.76 13.33
N ASN A 34 9.98 -6.20 13.19
CA ASN A 34 8.88 -6.91 12.55
C ASN A 34 9.14 -7.18 11.06
N GLU A 35 8.48 -8.20 10.51
CA GLU A 35 8.71 -8.69 9.15
C GLU A 35 8.40 -7.64 8.07
N PHE A 36 7.44 -6.74 8.29
CA PHE A 36 7.12 -5.67 7.33
C PHE A 36 8.25 -4.64 7.24
N ARG A 37 8.88 -4.30 8.37
CA ARG A 37 10.01 -3.37 8.41
C ARG A 37 11.29 -3.99 7.87
N LYS A 38 11.55 -5.26 8.19
CA LYS A 38 12.76 -5.97 7.73
C LYS A 38 12.72 -6.37 6.27
N ASN A 39 11.65 -7.06 5.86
CA ASN A 39 11.60 -7.71 4.55
C ASN A 39 11.05 -6.78 3.47
N LEU A 40 10.02 -5.98 3.81
CA LEU A 40 9.35 -5.07 2.87
C LEU A 40 9.80 -3.62 3.02
N LYS A 41 10.62 -3.29 4.03
CA LYS A 41 11.14 -1.94 4.29
C LYS A 41 10.03 -0.87 4.38
N LEU A 42 8.89 -1.25 4.98
CA LEU A 42 7.79 -0.32 5.19
C LEU A 42 8.11 0.65 6.33
N THR A 43 7.83 1.94 6.10
CA THR A 43 8.14 3.02 7.04
C THR A 43 6.91 3.51 7.80
N GLY A 44 5.75 3.52 7.14
CA GLY A 44 4.47 4.01 7.69
C GLY A 44 3.29 3.11 7.32
N VAL A 45 2.19 3.29 8.04
CA VAL A 45 0.88 2.71 7.68
C VAL A 45 -0.17 3.83 7.66
N PRO A 46 -1.09 3.85 6.67
CA PRO A 46 -1.19 2.91 5.54
C PRO A 46 -0.02 3.05 4.55
N THR A 47 0.31 1.96 3.86
CA THR A 47 1.17 1.96 2.66
C THR A 47 0.47 1.16 1.57
N LEU A 48 0.38 1.72 0.36
CA LEU A 48 -0.05 1.00 -0.85
C LEU A 48 1.20 0.71 -1.69
N LEU A 49 1.50 -0.56 -1.92
CA LEU A 49 2.74 -1.03 -2.56
C LEU A 49 2.42 -1.77 -3.86
N LYS A 50 3.07 -1.39 -4.97
CA LYS A 50 3.11 -2.21 -6.19
C LYS A 50 4.26 -3.22 -6.06
N TYR A 51 3.90 -4.44 -5.66
CA TYR A 51 4.87 -5.48 -5.33
C TYR A 51 5.80 -5.82 -6.51
N GLY A 52 7.09 -6.03 -6.23
CA GLY A 52 8.13 -6.23 -7.25
C GLY A 52 8.71 -4.94 -7.84
N THR A 53 8.20 -3.77 -7.44
CA THR A 53 8.68 -2.46 -7.91
C THR A 53 9.02 -1.54 -6.73
N PRO A 54 9.76 -0.43 -6.94
CA PRO A 54 9.97 0.59 -5.90
C PRO A 54 8.75 1.50 -5.67
N GLN A 55 7.70 1.40 -6.50
CA GLN A 55 6.55 2.31 -6.46
C GLN A 55 5.67 2.01 -5.23
N LYS A 56 5.44 3.04 -4.42
CA LYS A 56 4.57 2.97 -3.24
C LYS A 56 4.02 4.34 -2.90
N LEU A 57 2.84 4.36 -2.27
CA LEU A 57 2.26 5.53 -1.61
C LEU A 57 2.28 5.29 -0.11
N VAL A 58 2.66 6.30 0.67
CA VAL A 58 2.78 6.20 2.13
C VAL A 58 1.91 7.27 2.80
N GLU A 59 1.18 6.86 3.83
CA GLU A 59 0.39 7.74 4.72
C GLU A 59 -0.55 8.66 3.93
N GLU A 60 -0.33 9.97 3.93
CA GLU A 60 -1.19 10.98 3.29
C GLU A 60 -1.38 10.74 1.78
N GLU A 61 -0.38 10.17 1.11
CA GLU A 61 -0.48 9.84 -0.31
C GLU A 61 -1.56 8.80 -0.59
N CYS A 62 -1.84 7.89 0.36
CA CYS A 62 -2.88 6.88 0.24
C CYS A 62 -4.31 7.46 0.34
N PHE A 63 -4.45 8.75 0.64
CA PHE A 63 -5.74 9.46 0.70
C PHE A 63 -6.02 10.29 -0.56
N LYS A 64 -5.06 10.33 -1.49
CA LYS A 64 -5.13 11.06 -2.75
C LYS A 64 -5.55 10.11 -3.87
N ALA A 65 -6.81 10.21 -4.29
CA ALA A 65 -7.39 9.32 -5.30
C ALA A 65 -6.60 9.36 -6.63
N GLU A 66 -6.11 10.54 -6.99
CA GLU A 66 -5.29 10.76 -8.17
C GLU A 66 -3.96 9.97 -8.11
N LEU A 67 -3.28 9.95 -6.96
CA LEU A 67 -2.03 9.21 -6.81
C LEU A 67 -2.27 7.70 -6.78
N VAL A 68 -3.35 7.26 -6.11
CA VAL A 68 -3.75 5.84 -6.11
C VAL A 68 -4.02 5.38 -7.55
N ARG A 69 -4.77 6.18 -8.31
CA ARG A 69 -5.05 5.89 -9.72
C ARG A 69 -3.77 5.83 -10.55
N MET A 70 -2.85 6.81 -10.39
CA MET A 70 -1.56 6.80 -11.07
C MET A 70 -0.76 5.52 -10.77
N LEU A 71 -0.68 5.10 -9.50
CA LEU A 71 0.02 3.86 -9.12
C LEU A 71 -0.59 2.61 -9.78
N PHE A 72 -1.90 2.58 -9.99
CA PHE A 72 -2.56 1.44 -10.66
C PHE A 72 -2.35 1.44 -12.17
N THR A 73 -2.25 2.60 -12.80
CA THR A 73 -2.22 2.70 -14.27
C THR A 73 -0.82 2.86 -14.87
N GLU A 74 0.21 3.18 -14.08
CA GLU A 74 1.59 3.24 -14.57
C GLU A 74 2.19 1.83 -14.75
N ASP A 75 2.90 1.62 -15.86
CA ASP A 75 3.62 0.38 -16.21
C ASP A 75 4.76 0.05 -15.23
#